data_AF-A0A376J5P9-F1
#
_entry.id   AF-A0A376J5P9-F1
#
_cell.length_a   1.000
_cell.length_b   1.000
_cell.length_c   1.000
_cell.angle_alpha   90.00
_cell.angle_beta   90.00
_cell.angle_gamma   90.00
#
_symmetry.space_group_name_H-M   'P 1'
#
loop_
_entity.id
_entity.type
_entity.pdbx_description
1 polymer ?
#
loop_
_entity_poly.entity_id
_entity_poly.type
_entity_poly.pdbx_seq_one_letter_code
_entity_poly.pdbx_strand_id
1 'polypeptide(L)'
;MLAYSEMIAEKVRTAAKASLAAHKPLSAPTTLKAGPLLSSEKLIAIGASTGGTEAIRHVLQPLPLSSPALLITQHMPPGFTRSFADRLNKLCQIGVKEAEDGERVLPGHAYIAPGDRHMELSRSGAKLSNQNSRRPGG
;
A
#
# COMPACT_ATOMS: atom_id res chain seq x y z
N MET A 1 -12.98 -21.75 16.68
CA MET A 1 -13.77 -20.79 17.47
C MET A 1 -12.89 -19.81 18.25
N LEU A 2 -11.85 -20.27 18.98
CA LEU A 2 -10.97 -19.41 19.80
C LEU A 2 -10.24 -18.30 19.00
N ALA A 3 -9.68 -18.61 17.83
CA ALA A 3 -8.98 -17.62 17.00
C ALA A 3 -9.89 -16.49 16.49
N TYR A 4 -11.17 -16.78 16.26
CA TYR A 4 -12.14 -15.78 15.78
C TYR A 4 -12.55 -14.83 16.91
N SER A 5 -12.77 -15.36 18.13
CA SER A 5 -13.04 -14.53 19.31
C SER A 5 -11.87 -13.62 19.66
N GLU A 6 -10.62 -14.09 19.51
CA GLU A 6 -9.44 -13.25 19.73
C GLU A 6 -9.33 -12.13 18.70
N MET A 7 -9.57 -12.43 17.41
CA MET A 7 -9.56 -11.43 16.34
C MET A 7 -10.61 -10.33 16.58
N ILE A 8 -11.82 -10.70 16.99
CA ILE A 8 -12.87 -9.73 17.32
C ILE A 8 -12.45 -8.89 18.53
N ALA A 9 -11.96 -9.53 19.59
CA ALA A 9 -11.52 -8.82 20.79
C ALA A 9 -10.38 -7.84 20.50
N GLU A 10 -9.43 -8.22 19.64
CA GLU A 10 -8.35 -7.36 19.18
C GLU A 10 -8.88 -6.14 18.40
N LYS A 11 -9.81 -6.35 17.46
CA LYS A 11 -10.44 -5.26 16.70
C LYS A 11 -11.20 -4.29 17.61
N VAL A 12 -11.97 -4.80 18.57
CA VAL A 12 -12.71 -3.98 19.55
C VAL A 12 -11.75 -3.17 20.43
N ARG A 13 -10.70 -3.80 20.97
CA ARG A 13 -9.69 -3.10 21.78
C ARG A 13 -8.97 -2.02 20.99
N THR A 14 -8.65 -2.29 19.72
CA THR A 14 -8.00 -1.32 18.83
C THR A 14 -8.90 -0.13 18.56
N ALA A 15 -10.18 -0.38 18.26
CA ALA A 15 -11.16 0.68 18.04
C ALA A 15 -11.38 1.55 19.29
N ALA A 16 -11.47 0.94 20.47
CA ALA A 16 -11.68 1.66 21.74
C ALA A 16 -10.53 2.62 22.10
N LYS A 17 -9.31 2.34 21.63
CA LYS A 17 -8.11 3.15 21.88
C LYS A 17 -7.77 4.11 20.73
N ALA A 18 -8.52 4.08 19.63
CA ALA A 18 -8.23 4.89 18.46
C ALA A 18 -8.55 6.38 18.70
N SER A 19 -7.70 7.27 18.20
CA SER A 19 -7.97 8.72 18.22
C SER A 19 -8.98 9.08 17.14
N LEU A 20 -10.20 9.41 17.55
CA LEU A 20 -11.26 9.84 16.62
C LEU A 20 -10.94 11.17 15.93
N ALA A 21 -10.16 12.04 16.58
CA ALA A 21 -9.71 13.30 16.01
C ALA A 21 -8.79 13.10 14.80
N ALA A 22 -7.94 12.07 14.82
CA ALA A 22 -7.10 11.68 13.69
C ALA A 22 -7.89 11.04 12.53
N HIS A 23 -9.13 10.62 12.79
CA HIS A 23 -10.07 10.08 11.80
C HIS A 23 -11.11 11.10 11.30
N LYS A 24 -10.97 12.39 11.65
CA LYS A 24 -11.78 13.45 11.06
C LYS A 24 -11.50 13.52 9.55
N PRO A 25 -12.50 13.71 8.68
CA PRO A 25 -12.27 13.84 7.25
C PRO A 25 -11.26 14.98 6.98
N LEU A 26 -10.08 14.59 6.50
CA LEU A 26 -9.06 15.52 6.02
C LEU A 26 -9.53 16.13 4.71
N SER A 27 -9.28 17.42 4.50
CA SER A 27 -9.49 18.07 3.20
C SER A 27 -8.75 17.31 2.10
N ALA A 28 -9.30 17.29 0.88
CA ALA A 28 -8.64 16.64 -0.25
C ALA A 28 -7.22 17.22 -0.42
N PRO A 29 -6.19 16.36 -0.56
CA PRO A 29 -4.81 16.84 -0.67
C PRO A 29 -4.61 17.60 -1.98
N THR A 30 -3.91 18.72 -1.91
CA THR A 30 -3.51 19.51 -3.07
C THR A 30 -2.46 18.73 -3.88
N THR A 31 -2.63 18.67 -5.20
CA THR A 31 -1.70 17.98 -6.10
C THR A 31 -0.27 18.52 -5.95
N LEU A 32 0.69 17.60 -5.78
CA LEU A 32 2.11 17.94 -5.73
C LEU A 32 2.61 18.29 -7.12
N LYS A 33 3.46 19.33 -7.23
CA LYS A 33 4.02 19.76 -8.50
C LYS A 33 4.90 18.66 -9.11
N ALA A 34 4.73 18.42 -10.41
CA ALA A 34 5.56 17.48 -11.15
C ALA A 34 7.00 18.02 -11.27
N GLY A 35 7.97 17.24 -10.77
CA GLY A 35 9.39 17.39 -11.06
C GLY A 35 9.83 16.44 -12.19
N PRO A 36 11.09 16.58 -12.68
CA PRO A 36 11.64 15.65 -13.67
C PRO A 36 11.63 14.20 -13.15
N LEU A 37 11.56 13.24 -14.08
CA LEU A 37 11.61 11.81 -13.73
C LEU A 37 12.91 11.50 -12.99
N LEU A 38 12.78 10.97 -11.78
CA LEU A 38 13.91 10.51 -10.99
C LEU A 38 14.41 9.16 -11.54
N SER A 39 15.71 8.89 -11.37
CA SER A 39 16.31 7.60 -11.73
C SER A 39 15.52 6.43 -11.14
N SER A 40 15.45 5.31 -11.86
CA SER A 40 14.72 4.09 -11.47
C SER A 40 15.24 3.43 -10.19
N GLU A 41 16.28 3.96 -9.57
CA GLU A 41 16.81 3.52 -8.29
C GLU A 41 16.10 4.13 -7.07
N LYS A 42 15.28 5.18 -7.27
CA LYS A 42 14.51 5.80 -6.18
C LYS A 42 13.14 5.13 -6.07
N LEU A 43 12.80 4.69 -4.86
CA LEU A 43 11.48 4.14 -4.51
C LEU A 43 11.07 4.58 -3.11
N ILE A 44 9.77 4.50 -2.83
CA ILE A 44 9.17 4.78 -1.52
C ILE A 44 8.53 3.48 -1.01
N ALA A 45 8.82 3.10 0.23
CA ALA A 45 8.17 1.96 0.90
C ALA A 45 7.25 2.47 2.02
N ILE A 46 6.02 1.98 2.09
CA ILE A 46 5.01 2.38 3.08
C ILE A 46 4.47 1.13 3.78
N GLY A 47 4.48 1.14 5.11
CA GLY A 47 3.82 0.12 5.95
C GLY A 47 2.64 0.73 6.70
N ALA A 48 1.47 0.10 6.67
CA ALA A 48 0.29 0.58 7.38
C ALA A 48 -0.63 -0.55 7.88
N SER A 49 -1.52 -0.23 8.83
CA SER A 49 -2.44 -1.18 9.46
C SER A 49 -3.79 -0.47 9.74
N THR A 50 -4.25 -0.39 10.98
CA THR A 50 -5.49 0.31 11.34
C THR A 50 -5.45 1.79 10.91
N GLY A 51 -6.47 2.24 10.17
CA GLY A 51 -6.57 3.60 9.62
C GLY A 51 -5.68 3.86 8.39
N GLY A 52 -4.86 2.89 8.00
CA GLY A 52 -3.91 3.01 6.89
C GLY A 52 -4.54 3.21 5.52
N THR A 53 -5.76 2.72 5.30
CA THR A 53 -6.45 2.82 4.00
C THR A 53 -6.67 4.27 3.55
N GLU A 54 -7.21 5.12 4.44
CA GLU A 54 -7.42 6.54 4.14
C GLU A 54 -6.10 7.33 4.18
N ALA A 55 -5.16 6.96 5.05
CA ALA A 55 -3.85 7.58 5.11
C ALA A 55 -3.06 7.36 3.80
N ILE A 56 -3.01 6.11 3.30
CA ILE A 56 -2.39 5.76 2.02
C ILE A 56 -3.07 6.54 0.89
N ARG A 57 -4.41 6.55 0.84
CA ARG A 57 -5.13 7.35 -0.15
C ARG A 57 -4.68 8.82 -0.13
N HIS A 58 -4.62 9.43 1.05
CA HIS A 58 -4.23 10.83 1.20
C HIS A 58 -2.79 11.10 0.74
N VAL A 59 -1.88 10.14 0.93
CA VAL A 59 -0.49 10.21 0.45
C VAL A 59 -0.41 10.03 -1.07
N LEU A 60 -1.20 9.12 -1.65
CA LEU A 60 -1.11 8.78 -3.08
C LEU A 60 -1.87 9.74 -4.00
N GLN A 61 -3.04 10.23 -3.57
CA GLN A 61 -3.92 11.06 -4.39
C GLN A 61 -3.24 12.33 -4.97
N PRO A 62 -2.34 13.04 -4.26
CA PRO A 62 -1.68 14.23 -4.81
C PRO A 62 -0.44 13.91 -5.66
N LEU A 63 -0.01 12.65 -5.77
CA LEU A 63 1.22 12.29 -6.48
C LEU A 63 1.06 12.44 -8.01
N PRO A 64 2.01 13.12 -8.69
CA PRO A 64 2.03 13.19 -10.15
C PRO A 64 2.52 11.88 -10.78
N LEU A 65 2.25 11.68 -12.08
CA LEU A 65 2.75 10.54 -12.86
C LEU A 65 4.28 10.38 -12.86
N SER A 66 5.03 11.47 -12.61
CA SER A 66 6.49 11.44 -12.54
C SER A 66 7.05 10.99 -11.18
N SER A 67 6.19 10.62 -10.23
CA SER A 67 6.62 10.14 -8.92
C SER A 67 7.48 8.87 -9.00
N PRO A 68 8.39 8.65 -8.05
CA PRO A 68 9.08 7.37 -7.88
C PRO A 68 8.10 6.21 -7.71
N ALA A 69 8.60 4.98 -7.86
CA ALA A 69 7.80 3.80 -7.56
C ALA A 69 7.45 3.71 -6.06
N LEU A 70 6.27 3.22 -5.73
CA LEU A 70 5.82 3.03 -4.35
C LEU A 70 5.51 1.56 -4.07
N LEU A 71 6.04 1.02 -2.98
CA LEU A 71 5.76 -0.33 -2.47
C LEU A 71 5.00 -0.21 -1.15
N ILE A 72 3.81 -0.79 -1.06
CA ILE A 72 2.91 -0.55 0.07
C ILE A 72 2.45 -1.87 0.66
N THR A 73 2.77 -2.10 1.93
CA THR A 73 2.28 -3.23 2.70
C THR A 73 1.26 -2.73 3.70
N GLN A 74 -0.01 -3.04 3.44
CA GLN A 74 -1.13 -2.74 4.32
C GLN A 74 -1.61 -4.05 4.93
N HIS A 75 -1.68 -4.14 6.26
CA HIS A 75 -2.20 -5.33 6.93
C HIS A 75 -3.69 -5.48 6.62
N MET A 76 -4.01 -6.37 5.68
CA MET A 76 -5.35 -6.63 5.17
C MET A 76 -5.52 -8.11 4.84
N PRO A 77 -6.72 -8.68 5.06
CA PRO A 77 -7.00 -10.06 4.68
C PRO A 77 -6.89 -10.29 3.17
N PRO A 78 -6.64 -11.53 2.73
CA PRO A 78 -6.66 -11.88 1.31
C PRO A 78 -8.03 -11.52 0.67
N GLY A 79 -7.99 -11.06 -0.58
CA GLY A 79 -9.17 -10.62 -1.33
C GLY A 79 -9.53 -9.13 -1.16
N PHE A 80 -9.17 -8.51 -0.03
CA PHE A 80 -9.40 -7.07 0.17
C PHE A 80 -8.33 -6.19 -0.47
N THR A 81 -7.09 -6.70 -0.57
CA THR A 81 -5.94 -5.98 -1.13
C THR A 81 -6.14 -5.60 -2.59
N ARG A 82 -6.70 -6.51 -3.41
CA ARG A 82 -7.06 -6.23 -4.80
C ARG A 82 -8.11 -5.12 -4.93
N SER A 83 -9.21 -5.24 -4.20
CA SER A 83 -10.28 -4.24 -4.20
C SER A 83 -9.79 -2.86 -3.73
N PHE A 84 -8.85 -2.84 -2.78
CA PHE A 84 -8.21 -1.62 -2.31
C PHE A 84 -7.31 -0.97 -3.38
N ALA A 85 -6.48 -1.76 -4.05
CA ALA A 85 -5.67 -1.29 -5.17
C ALA A 85 -6.53 -0.71 -6.30
N ASP A 86 -7.59 -1.43 -6.71
CA ASP A 86 -8.50 -1.00 -7.76
C ASP A 86 -9.23 0.31 -7.39
N ARG A 87 -9.60 0.48 -6.11
CA ARG A 87 -10.19 1.73 -5.63
C ARG A 87 -9.19 2.89 -5.69
N LEU A 88 -7.96 2.68 -5.24
CA LEU A 88 -6.92 3.71 -5.29
C LEU A 88 -6.58 4.10 -6.74
N ASN A 89 -6.53 3.14 -7.66
CA ASN A 89 -6.26 3.37 -9.07
C ASN A 89 -7.29 4.28 -9.74
N LYS A 90 -8.54 4.26 -9.27
CA LYS A 90 -9.60 5.17 -9.74
C LYS A 90 -9.50 6.59 -9.18
N LEU A 91 -8.78 6.77 -8.08
CA LEU A 91 -8.69 8.03 -7.34
C LEU A 91 -7.37 8.78 -7.56
N CYS A 92 -6.31 8.07 -7.93
CA CYS A 92 -4.96 8.62 -8.07
C CYS A 92 -4.59 8.85 -9.54
N GLN A 93 -3.62 9.73 -9.78
CA GLN A 93 -3.05 9.92 -11.13
C GLN A 93 -2.06 8.82 -11.48
N ILE A 94 -1.26 8.38 -10.51
CA ILE A 94 -0.35 7.24 -10.65
C ILE A 94 -1.13 5.94 -10.83
N GLY A 95 -0.52 4.97 -11.53
CA GLY A 95 -1.08 3.62 -11.61
C GLY A 95 -1.01 2.94 -10.25
N VAL A 96 -2.09 2.31 -9.80
CA VAL A 96 -2.11 1.53 -8.56
C VAL A 96 -2.59 0.12 -8.86
N LYS A 97 -1.83 -0.89 -8.42
CA LYS A 97 -2.21 -2.30 -8.59
C LYS A 97 -1.78 -3.15 -7.41
N GLU A 98 -2.44 -4.30 -7.26
CA GLU A 98 -1.92 -5.36 -6.41
C GLU A 98 -0.66 -5.95 -7.05
N ALA A 99 0.34 -6.21 -6.22
CA ALA A 99 1.67 -6.61 -6.64
C ALA A 99 1.68 -8.07 -7.13
N GLU A 100 2.17 -8.32 -8.34
CA GLU A 100 2.33 -9.63 -8.97
C GLU A 100 3.79 -10.08 -8.89
N ASP A 101 4.04 -11.35 -8.56
CA ASP A 101 5.39 -11.87 -8.35
C ASP A 101 6.31 -11.71 -9.59
N GLY A 102 7.51 -11.18 -9.38
CA GLY A 102 8.51 -10.98 -10.43
C GLY A 102 8.23 -9.80 -11.36
N GLU A 103 7.18 -9.02 -11.11
CA GLU A 103 6.86 -7.87 -11.96
C GLU A 103 7.87 -6.75 -11.79
N ARG A 104 8.06 -5.95 -12.84
CA ARG A 104 9.00 -4.83 -12.81
C ARG A 104 8.42 -3.66 -12.02
N VAL A 105 9.24 -3.09 -11.14
CA VAL A 105 8.92 -1.88 -10.38
C VAL A 105 9.23 -0.64 -11.22
N LEU A 106 8.21 0.15 -11.53
CA LEU A 106 8.27 1.32 -12.42
C LEU A 106 7.90 2.63 -11.70
N PRO A 107 8.52 3.77 -12.06
CA PRO A 107 8.02 5.09 -11.64
C PRO A 107 6.56 5.31 -12.06
N GLY A 108 5.87 6.19 -11.34
CA GLY A 108 4.46 6.50 -11.56
C GLY A 108 3.51 5.36 -11.18
N HIS A 109 3.99 4.38 -10.43
CA HIS A 109 3.22 3.22 -9.98
C HIS A 109 3.32 2.99 -8.48
N ALA A 110 2.21 2.56 -7.88
CA ALA A 110 2.14 2.02 -6.52
C ALA A 110 1.71 0.55 -6.55
N TYR A 111 2.43 -0.28 -5.82
CA TYR A 111 2.23 -1.72 -5.71
C TYR A 111 1.75 -2.06 -4.30
N ILE A 112 0.54 -2.60 -4.18
CA ILE A 112 -0.04 -3.06 -2.92
C ILE A 112 0.32 -4.52 -2.70
N ALA A 113 0.97 -4.84 -1.58
CA ALA A 113 1.28 -6.21 -1.22
C ALA A 113 -0.01 -7.08 -1.19
N PRO A 114 0.00 -8.25 -1.83
CA PRO A 114 -1.15 -9.16 -1.76
C PRO A 114 -1.34 -9.68 -0.33
N GLY A 115 -2.59 -9.80 0.10
CA GLY A 115 -2.91 -10.36 1.42
C GLY A 115 -2.38 -11.78 1.58
N ASP A 116 -1.99 -12.13 2.81
CA ASP A 116 -1.42 -13.45 3.16
C ASP A 116 -0.09 -13.80 2.47
N ARG A 117 0.60 -12.80 1.91
CA ARG A 117 1.93 -12.94 1.32
C ARG A 117 2.85 -11.82 1.79
N HIS A 118 4.14 -12.11 1.84
CA HIS A 118 5.17 -11.12 2.07
C HIS A 118 5.65 -10.59 0.72
N MET A 119 5.49 -9.29 0.51
CA MET A 119 6.06 -8.58 -0.64
C MET A 119 7.46 -8.08 -0.30
N GLU A 120 8.44 -8.52 -1.06
CA GLU A 120 9.85 -8.15 -0.97
C GLU A 120 10.30 -7.46 -2.26
N LEU A 121 11.40 -6.73 -2.19
CA LEU A 121 12.02 -6.12 -3.35
C LEU A 121 13.29 -6.89 -3.71
N SER A 122 13.37 -7.34 -4.95
CA SER A 122 14.54 -7.98 -5.53
C SER A 122 15.18 -7.10 -6.60
N ARG A 123 16.51 -7.16 -6.70
CA ARG A 123 17.30 -6.41 -7.68
C ARG A 123 18.09 -7.38 -8.55
N SER A 124 17.86 -7.31 -9.86
CA SER A 124 18.65 -8.03 -10.87
C SER A 124 19.26 -7.02 -11.85
N GLY A 125 20.56 -6.73 -11.66
CA GLY A 125 21.25 -5.65 -12.37
C GLY A 125 20.61 -4.28 -12.09
N ALA A 126 20.17 -3.60 -13.15
CA ALA A 126 19.47 -2.31 -13.08
C ALA A 126 17.93 -2.45 -12.96
N LYS A 127 17.40 -3.67 -12.87
CA LYS A 127 15.95 -3.91 -12.76
C LYS A 127 15.58 -4.21 -11.31
N LEU A 128 14.54 -3.54 -10.83
CA LEU A 128 13.86 -3.84 -9.58
C LEU A 128 12.59 -4.64 -9.90
N SER A 129 12.35 -5.70 -9.13
CA SER A 129 11.15 -6.53 -9.20
C SER A 129 10.63 -6.83 -7.80
N ASN A 130 9.32 -6.96 -7.64
CA ASN A 130 8.76 -7.47 -6.40
C ASN A 130 8.87 -9.00 -6.32
N GLN A 131 8.88 -9.56 -5.11
CA GLN A 131 8.74 -10.99 -4.89
C GLN A 131 7.71 -11.24 -3.80
N ASN A 132 6.81 -12.20 -4.01
CA ASN A 132 5.71 -12.49 -3.11
C ASN A 132 5.84 -13.89 -2.49
N SER A 133 6.44 -13.99 -1.30
CA SER A 133 6.60 -15.25 -0.58
C SER A 133 5.38 -15.56 0.31
N ARG A 134 5.01 -16.84 0.46
CA ARG A 134 4.07 -17.27 1.51
C ARG A 134 4.84 -17.37 2.84
N ARG A 135 4.18 -17.10 3.98
CA ARG A 135 4.80 -17.37 5.29
C ARG A 135 5.30 -18.82 5.33
N PRO A 136 6.56 -19.08 5.70
CA PRO A 136 7.02 -20.44 5.94
C PRO A 136 6.36 -20.95 7.22
N GLY A 137 5.47 -21.94 7.10
CA GLY A 137 4.90 -22.70 8.24
C GLY A 137 3.41 -22.47 8.53
N GLY A 138 2.53 -22.94 7.64
CA GLY A 138 1.10 -23.15 7.92
C GLY A 138 0.76 -24.62 7.77
#